data_AF-A0A1D7U4G9-F1
#
_entry.id   AF-A0A1D7U4G9-F1
#
_cell.length_a   1.000
_cell.length_b   1.000
_cell.length_c   1.000
_cell.angle_alpha   90.00
_cell.angle_beta   90.00
_cell.angle_gamma   90.00
#
_symmetry.space_group_name_H-M   'P 1'
#
loop_
_entity.id
_entity.type
_entity.pdbx_description
1 polymer ?
#
loop_
_entity_poly.entity_id
_entity_poly.type
_entity_poly.pdbx_seq_one_letter_code
_entity_poly.pdbx_strand_id
1 'polypeptide(L)'
;MRRGEIWTVAGGKEYAIKPRPVAIVRDDSFDATNSVTICAFTTDDNEAPLFRLPVQPNERNGLRAACQLMVDKITERGNFHLPHQLPQCDKRI
;
A
#
# COMPACT_ATOMS: atom_id res chain seq x y z
N MET A 1 -10.52 -7.43 4.47
CA MET A 1 -9.73 -6.57 3.58
C MET A 1 -10.30 -6.76 2.19
N ARG A 2 -10.67 -5.68 1.50
CA ARG A 2 -11.27 -5.74 0.16
C ARG A 2 -10.34 -5.19 -0.89
N ARG A 3 -10.45 -5.71 -2.11
CA ARG A 3 -9.71 -5.21 -3.26
C ARG A 3 -9.92 -3.70 -3.44
N GLY A 4 -8.84 -2.96 -3.62
CA GLY A 4 -8.84 -1.51 -3.81
C GLY A 4 -8.85 -0.70 -2.52
N GLU A 5 -9.01 -1.33 -1.34
CA GLU A 5 -8.76 -0.64 -0.08
C GLU A 5 -7.28 -0.29 0.07
N ILE A 6 -7.00 0.86 0.69
CA ILE A 6 -5.64 1.24 1.07
C ILE A 6 -5.48 1.02 2.57
N TRP A 7 -4.44 0.30 2.95
CA TRP A 7 -4.12 -0.09 4.33
C TRP A 7 -2.72 0.38 4.68
N THR A 8 -2.39 0.44 5.97
CA THR A 8 -1.02 0.69 6.42
C THR A 8 -0.36 -0.59 6.91
N VAL A 9 0.85 -0.84 6.42
CA VAL A 9 1.70 -1.96 6.83
C VAL A 9 2.85 -1.42 7.66
N ALA A 10 3.11 -2.04 8.79
CA ALA A 10 4.29 -1.78 9.60
C ALA A 10 5.04 -3.10 9.82
N GLY A 11 6.37 -3.05 9.71
CA GLY A 11 7.23 -4.21 9.98
C GLY A 11 7.31 -5.25 8.84
N GLY A 12 8.39 -6.04 8.90
CA GLY A 12 8.76 -7.07 7.93
C GLY A 12 10.18 -6.88 7.38
N LYS A 13 10.91 -7.97 7.12
CA LYS A 13 12.33 -7.96 6.68
C LYS A 13 12.63 -7.10 5.43
N GLU A 14 11.63 -6.87 4.59
CA GLU A 14 11.75 -6.15 3.31
C GLU A 14 11.09 -4.76 3.31
N TYR A 15 10.46 -4.34 4.41
CA TYR A 15 9.79 -3.03 4.50
C TYR A 15 10.39 -2.17 5.60
N ALA A 16 10.42 -0.86 5.35
CA ALA A 16 11.01 0.11 6.26
C ALA A 16 10.39 0.06 7.66
N ILE A 17 11.19 0.45 8.66
CA ILE A 17 10.78 0.65 10.07
C ILE A 17 9.55 1.57 10.18
N LYS A 18 9.35 2.47 9.20
CA LYS A 18 8.20 3.37 9.14
C LYS A 18 7.00 2.68 8.49
N PRO A 19 5.78 2.79 9.08
CA PRO A 19 4.56 2.33 8.45
C PRO A 19 4.38 2.93 7.04
N ARG A 20 3.91 2.13 6.09
CA ARG A 20 3.70 2.55 4.69
C ARG A 20 2.29 2.19 4.22
N PRO A 21 1.65 3.04 3.40
CA PRO A 21 0.39 2.69 2.79
C PRO A 21 0.61 1.65 1.69
N VAL A 22 -0.36 0.76 1.52
CA VAL A 22 -0.40 -0.27 0.48
C VAL A 22 -1.82 -0.43 -0.04
N ALA A 23 -1.97 -0.72 -1.32
CA ALA A 23 -3.25 -1.09 -1.90
C ALA A 23 -3.44 -2.61 -1.81
N ILE A 24 -4.64 -3.05 -1.42
CA ILE A 24 -5.04 -4.45 -1.53
C ILE A 24 -5.35 -4.74 -3.00
N VAL A 25 -4.60 -5.66 -3.63
CA VAL A 25 -4.79 -6.02 -5.05
C VAL A 25 -5.42 -7.41 -5.23
N ARG A 26 -5.39 -8.23 -4.19
CA ARG A 26 -6.04 -9.55 -4.14
C ARG A 26 -7.55 -9.42 -4.34
N ASP A 27 -8.13 -10.37 -5.05
CA ASP A 27 -9.56 -10.48 -5.24
C ASP A 27 -10.26 -11.01 -3.98
N ASP A 28 -11.47 -10.52 -3.71
CA ASP A 28 -12.23 -10.86 -2.51
C ASP A 28 -12.60 -12.36 -2.46
N SER A 29 -12.61 -13.06 -3.61
CA SER A 29 -12.86 -14.52 -3.68
C SER A 29 -11.79 -15.37 -3.00
N PHE A 30 -10.67 -14.78 -2.59
CA PHE A 30 -9.56 -15.46 -1.90
C PHE A 30 -9.46 -15.07 -0.41
N ASP A 31 -10.50 -14.49 0.17
CA ASP A 31 -10.53 -14.03 1.57
C ASP A 31 -10.28 -15.14 2.62
N ALA A 32 -10.54 -16.40 2.29
CA ALA A 32 -10.29 -17.56 3.13
C ALA A 32 -8.80 -17.89 3.34
N THR A 33 -7.89 -17.20 2.64
CA THR A 33 -6.45 -17.38 2.79
C THR A 33 -5.91 -16.54 3.94
N ASN A 34 -4.94 -17.07 4.69
CA ASN A 34 -4.28 -16.34 5.78
C ASN A 34 -3.28 -15.27 5.30
N SER A 35 -3.37 -14.88 4.04
CA SER A 35 -2.50 -13.90 3.39
C SER A 35 -3.32 -12.91 2.57
N VAL A 36 -2.66 -11.84 2.13
CA VAL A 36 -3.19 -10.85 1.21
C VAL A 36 -2.07 -10.38 0.29
N THR A 37 -2.45 -10.09 -0.95
CA THR A 37 -1.53 -9.52 -1.95
C THR A 37 -1.68 -8.00 -1.92
N ILE A 38 -0.55 -7.32 -1.71
CA ILE A 38 -0.49 -5.87 -1.52
C ILE A 38 0.46 -5.22 -2.52
N CYS A 39 0.20 -3.96 -2.84
CA CYS A 39 1.04 -3.13 -3.71
C CYS A 39 1.45 -1.84 -2.97
N ALA A 40 2.75 -1.51 -3.02
CA ALA A 40 3.33 -0.43 -2.22
C ALA A 40 2.97 0.97 -2.70
N PHE A 41 2.88 1.93 -1.78
CA PHE A 41 2.95 3.35 -2.11
C PHE A 41 4.27 3.98 -1.63
N THR A 42 4.70 5.02 -2.34
CA THR A 42 5.79 5.92 -1.94
C THR A 42 5.45 7.38 -2.23
N THR A 43 5.96 8.30 -1.42
CA THR A 43 6.01 9.74 -1.74
C THR A 43 7.23 10.12 -2.57
N ASP A 44 8.16 9.18 -2.77
CA ASP A 44 9.33 9.34 -3.63
C ASP A 44 8.88 9.45 -5.10
N ASP A 45 9.24 10.54 -5.75
CA ASP A 45 8.87 10.90 -7.12
C ASP A 45 9.89 10.42 -8.16
N ASN A 46 10.87 9.59 -7.76
CA ASN A 46 11.86 9.06 -8.67
C ASN A 46 11.24 8.43 -9.93
N GLU A 47 11.86 8.72 -11.07
CA GLU A 47 11.28 8.55 -12.38
C GLU A 47 11.24 7.06 -12.79
N ALA A 48 10.04 6.47 -12.70
CA ALA A 48 9.75 5.13 -13.22
C ALA A 48 8.30 5.07 -13.76
N PRO A 49 7.98 5.85 -14.81
CA PRO A 49 6.60 6.12 -15.23
C PRO A 49 5.81 4.87 -15.66
N LEU A 50 6.49 3.82 -16.12
CA LEU A 50 5.84 2.54 -16.47
C LEU A 50 5.32 1.79 -15.25
N PHE A 51 5.94 1.99 -14.08
CA PHE A 51 5.63 1.23 -12.86
C PHE A 51 5.10 2.09 -11.71
N ARG A 52 5.09 3.41 -11.88
CA ARG A 52 4.69 4.38 -10.88
C ARG A 52 3.45 5.11 -11.34
N LEU A 53 2.32 4.64 -10.81
CA LEU A 53 1.01 5.23 -11.09
C LEU A 53 0.75 6.35 -10.06
N PRO A 54 0.59 7.60 -10.51
CA PRO A 54 0.32 8.70 -9.59
C PRO A 54 -1.09 8.57 -9.00
N VAL A 55 -1.19 8.76 -7.68
CA VAL A 55 -2.46 8.76 -6.95
C VAL A 55 -2.54 10.01 -6.08
N GLN A 56 -3.55 10.83 -6.37
CA GLN A 56 -3.85 12.03 -5.58
C GLN A 56 -4.66 11.68 -4.33
N PRO A 57 -4.44 12.36 -3.20
CA PRO A 57 -5.27 12.17 -2.02
C PRO A 57 -6.71 12.63 -2.31
N ASN A 58 -7.68 11.86 -1.81
CA ASN A 58 -9.09 12.21 -1.87
C ASN A 58 -9.85 11.59 -0.69
N GLU A 59 -11.11 11.98 -0.54
CA GLU A 59 -11.99 11.54 0.56
C GLU A 59 -12.19 10.01 0.61
N ARG A 60 -12.00 9.31 -0.52
CA ARG A 60 -12.27 7.87 -0.64
C ARG A 60 -11.04 7.01 -0.40
N ASN A 61 -9.84 7.51 -0.66
CA ASN A 61 -8.61 6.73 -0.61
C ASN A 61 -7.79 6.96 0.67
N GLY A 62 -8.14 7.98 1.47
CA GLY A 62 -7.54 8.27 2.77
C GLY A 62 -6.05 8.63 2.75
N LEU A 63 -5.43 8.82 1.58
CA LEU A 63 -4.05 9.29 1.48
C LEU A 63 -3.95 10.74 1.98
N ARG A 64 -2.83 11.09 2.60
CA ARG A 64 -2.57 12.44 3.15
C ARG A 64 -1.70 13.31 2.25
N ALA A 65 -1.03 12.70 1.28
CA ALA A 65 -0.20 13.36 0.28
C ALA A 65 -0.30 12.62 -1.06
N ALA A 66 0.09 13.29 -2.14
CA ALA A 66 0.25 12.66 -3.44
C ALA A 66 1.32 11.57 -3.36
N CYS A 67 1.03 10.40 -3.93
CA CYS A 67 1.89 9.24 -3.89
C CYS A 67 1.94 8.49 -5.21
N GLN A 68 2.96 7.66 -5.36
CA GLN A 68 3.14 6.74 -6.46
C GLN A 68 2.82 5.32 -6.00
N LEU A 69 1.83 4.68 -6.63
CA LEU A 69 1.60 3.25 -6.50
C LEU A 69 2.69 2.51 -7.30
N MET A 70 3.44 1.66 -6.62
CA MET A 70 4.62 0.96 -7.14
C MET A 70 4.21 -0.42 -7.66
N VAL A 71 3.68 -0.52 -8.87
CA VAL A 71 3.16 -1.80 -9.43
C VAL A 71 4.28 -2.83 -9.65
N ASP A 72 5.55 -2.40 -9.59
CA ASP A 72 6.75 -3.25 -9.55
C ASP A 72 7.02 -3.87 -8.16
N LYS A 73 6.31 -3.45 -7.11
CA LYS A 73 6.48 -3.88 -5.71
C LYS A 73 5.21 -4.52 -5.16
N ILE A 74 4.82 -5.62 -5.77
CA ILE A 74 3.72 -6.48 -5.30
C ILE A 74 4.28 -7.57 -4.40
N THR A 75 3.69 -7.75 -3.21
CA THR A 75 4.13 -8.75 -2.25
C THR A 75 2.95 -9.45 -1.60
N GLU A 76 3.16 -10.68 -1.14
CA GLU A 76 2.20 -11.41 -0.33
C GLU A 76 2.57 -11.28 1.16
N ARG A 77 1.58 -10.98 2.00
CA ARG A 77 1.75 -10.78 3.45
C ARG A 77 0.69 -11.55 4.20
N GLY A 78 1.04 -12.08 5.38
CA GLY A 78 0.06 -12.64 6.30
C GLY A 78 -0.85 -11.55 6.86
N ASN A 79 -2.17 -11.79 6.94
CA ASN A 79 -3.17 -10.78 7.30
C ASN A 79 -2.97 -10.18 8.69
N PHE A 80 -2.36 -10.92 9.62
CA PHE A 80 -2.03 -10.50 10.98
C PHE A 80 -0.98 -9.37 11.05
N HIS A 81 -0.28 -9.08 9.97
CA HIS A 81 0.72 -8.00 9.90
C HIS A 81 0.17 -6.67 9.36
N LEU A 82 -1.17 -6.54 9.21
CA LEU A 82 -1.83 -5.36 8.66
C LEU A 82 -2.75 -4.73 9.71
N PRO A 83 -2.17 -3.94 10.63
CA PRO A 83 -2.85 -3.55 11.87
C PRO A 83 -3.93 -2.47 11.68
N HIS A 84 -3.96 -1.74 10.56
CA HIS A 84 -4.88 -0.59 10.45
C HIS A 84 -5.20 -0.11 9.02
N GLN A 85 -6.42 0.38 8.81
CA GLN A 85 -6.93 0.92 7.53
C GLN A 85 -6.59 2.41 7.30
N LEU A 86 -5.95 3.13 8.23
CA LEU A 86 -5.57 4.53 7.97
C LEU A 86 -4.36 4.59 7.04
N PRO A 87 -4.47 5.16 5.82
CA PRO A 87 -3.35 5.28 4.90
C PRO A 87 -2.44 6.43 5.33
N GLN A 88 -1.15 6.17 5.52
CA GLN A 88 -0.21 7.23 5.89
C GLN A 88 0.89 7.37 4.84
N CYS A 89 0.59 8.14 3.80
CA CYS A 89 1.57 8.59 2.83
C CYS A 89 2.05 9.97 3.30
N ASP A 90 3.11 9.99 4.10
CA ASP A 90 3.69 11.23 4.62
C ASP A 90 4.78 11.74 3.68
N LYS A 91 4.87 13.07 3.53
CA LYS A 91 5.97 13.68 2.78
C LYS A 91 7.25 13.40 3.59
N ARG A 92 8.29 12.86 2.95
CA ARG A 92 9.62 12.83 3.58
C ARG A 92 10.00 14.29 3.89
N ILE A 93 10.01 14.66 5.16
CA ILE A 93 10.72 15.83 5.69
C ILE A 93 12.21 15.47 5.74
#